data_AF-A0A409WLR0-F1
#
_entry.id   AF-A0A409WLR0-F1
#
_cell.length_a   1.000
_cell.length_b   1.000
_cell.length_c   1.000
_cell.angle_alpha   90.00
_cell.angle_beta   90.00
_cell.angle_gamma   90.00
#
_symmetry.space_group_name_H-M   'P 1'
#
loop_
_entity.id
_entity.type
_entity.pdbx_description
1 polymer ?
#
loop_
_entity_poly.entity_id
_entity_poly.type
_entity_poly.pdbx_seq_one_letter_code
_entity_poly.pdbx_strand_id
1 'polypeptide(L)'
;MAEPDPKSRTRSDYAFFLSYRTRWSDNDQYSHINNSIYYHLFDSIVNAYLIEKCGLDPASSPLIGLVVFSYCNFFSPLSFPQVLDLGLRVNKLGNSSVSYEVGVFEEGKDAPAAVGGYTHVFVGSVSRKSAPMAKETKEGLGKLLNNQLYSLCSATEPIWPCVRRREARSSENSLKMSSDLQWLLLRKNNSFIVKRVPEGPVFSKEPGNLRNLNSFKFSGLANSKTIDVKEQNGSIKIVTRKTKASPQAVGPAYATTSVRPRSGGRRALGVAAGIAKRGYRSDLRTATLARVSALAATQREPKPSPAKKIRGKKAAAFLG
;
A
#
# COMPACT_ATOMS: atom_id res chain seq x y z
N MET A 1 -11.12 -6.74 -10.89
CA MET A 1 -10.82 -7.56 -12.09
C MET A 1 -9.39 -7.23 -12.48
N ALA A 2 -8.59 -8.22 -12.90
CA ALA A 2 -7.23 -7.94 -13.36
C ALA A 2 -7.30 -7.06 -14.61
N GLU A 3 -6.46 -6.02 -14.68
CA GLU A 3 -6.28 -5.29 -15.94
C GLU A 3 -5.83 -6.28 -17.03
N PRO A 4 -6.36 -6.19 -18.25
CA PRO A 4 -5.95 -7.08 -19.34
C PRO A 4 -4.46 -6.93 -19.62
N ASP A 5 -3.83 -8.05 -19.96
CA ASP A 5 -2.38 -8.14 -20.21
C ASP A 5 -1.94 -7.06 -21.20
N PRO A 6 -0.96 -6.18 -20.88
CA PRO A 6 -0.51 -5.15 -21.80
C PRO A 6 0.02 -5.72 -23.13
N LYS A 7 0.36 -7.02 -23.21
CA LYS A 7 0.72 -7.68 -24.46
C LYS A 7 -0.47 -7.88 -25.41
N SER A 8 -1.70 -7.96 -24.89
CA SER A 8 -2.91 -8.18 -25.68
C SER A 8 -3.52 -6.90 -26.26
N ARG A 9 -2.84 -5.76 -26.12
CA ARG A 9 -3.31 -4.48 -26.69
C ARG A 9 -3.21 -4.54 -28.20
N THR A 10 -4.12 -3.86 -28.87
CA THR A 10 -4.12 -3.72 -30.32
C THR A 10 -4.16 -2.24 -30.68
N ARG A 11 -3.86 -1.92 -31.94
CA ARG A 11 -3.98 -0.55 -32.47
C ARG A 11 -5.35 0.09 -32.21
N SER A 12 -6.44 -0.66 -32.32
CA SER A 12 -7.80 -0.16 -32.10
C SER A 12 -8.08 0.35 -30.69
N ASP A 13 -7.25 -0.01 -29.70
CA ASP A 13 -7.39 0.47 -28.31
C ASP A 13 -6.88 1.91 -28.11
N TYR A 14 -6.23 2.49 -29.12
CA TYR A 14 -5.63 3.82 -29.07
C TYR A 14 -6.37 4.78 -29.99
N ALA A 15 -6.57 6.01 -29.53
CA ALA A 15 -7.43 6.99 -30.22
C ALA A 15 -6.62 8.02 -31.02
N PHE A 16 -5.37 8.26 -30.64
CA PHE A 16 -4.49 9.21 -31.32
C PHE A 16 -3.19 8.54 -31.73
N PHE A 17 -2.73 8.83 -32.94
CA PHE A 17 -1.52 8.25 -33.49
C PHE A 17 -0.51 9.32 -33.92
N LEU A 18 0.77 9.05 -33.66
CA LEU A 18 1.89 9.85 -34.13
C LEU A 18 2.93 8.92 -34.77
N SER A 19 3.25 9.14 -36.04
CA SER A 19 4.31 8.41 -36.74
C SER A 19 5.68 8.96 -36.32
N TYR A 20 6.59 8.08 -35.89
CA TYR A 20 7.96 8.42 -35.54
C TYR A 20 8.94 7.62 -36.39
N ARG A 21 9.77 8.32 -37.16
CA ARG A 21 10.87 7.70 -37.90
C ARG A 21 12.07 7.56 -36.98
N THR A 22 12.52 6.33 -36.78
CA THR A 22 13.72 6.03 -35.97
C THR A 22 14.96 6.72 -36.53
N ARG A 23 15.85 7.10 -35.62
CA ARG A 23 17.13 7.73 -35.92
C ARG A 23 18.26 6.75 -35.67
N TRP A 24 19.39 6.95 -36.34
CA TRP A 24 20.60 6.16 -36.10
C TRP A 24 21.04 6.21 -34.62
N SER A 25 20.85 7.37 -33.97
CA SER A 25 21.17 7.59 -32.54
C SER A 25 20.28 6.83 -31.57
N ASP A 26 19.12 6.31 -32.02
CA ASP A 26 18.18 5.64 -31.14
C ASP A 26 18.63 4.21 -30.83
N ASN A 27 19.45 3.62 -31.72
CA ASN A 27 20.02 2.31 -31.54
C ASN A 27 21.16 2.35 -30.50
N ASP A 28 21.19 1.35 -29.62
CA ASP A 28 22.31 1.12 -28.70
C ASP A 28 23.35 0.13 -29.29
N GLN A 29 24.36 -0.22 -28.49
CA GLN A 29 25.40 -1.18 -28.86
C GLN A 29 24.84 -2.57 -29.24
N TYR A 30 23.64 -2.91 -28.79
CA TYR A 30 22.96 -4.16 -29.10
C TYR A 30 22.13 -4.10 -30.38
N SER A 31 22.24 -3.02 -31.17
CA SER A 31 21.57 -2.83 -32.46
C SER A 31 20.03 -2.76 -32.38
N HIS A 32 19.48 -2.43 -31.21
CA HIS A 32 18.06 -2.18 -31.01
C HIS A 32 17.85 -0.81 -30.36
N ILE A 33 16.62 -0.29 -30.42
CA ILE A 33 16.26 0.98 -29.80
C ILE A 33 16.51 0.89 -28.29
N ASN A 34 17.24 1.86 -27.75
CA ASN A 34 17.54 1.91 -26.32
C ASN A 34 16.25 2.08 -25.48
N ASN A 35 16.21 1.44 -24.33
CA ASN A 35 15.09 1.52 -23.38
C ASN A 35 14.72 2.96 -22.99
N SER A 36 15.67 3.88 -22.92
CA SER A 36 15.41 5.29 -22.58
C SER A 36 14.65 6.04 -23.68
N ILE A 37 14.87 5.68 -24.95
CA ILE A 37 14.23 6.33 -26.10
C ILE A 37 12.72 6.16 -26.05
N TYR A 38 12.21 5.01 -25.59
CA TYR A 38 10.78 4.81 -25.41
C TYR A 38 10.12 5.86 -24.51
N TYR A 39 10.78 6.27 -23.42
CA TYR A 39 10.25 7.34 -22.56
C TYR A 39 10.23 8.70 -23.27
N HIS A 40 11.24 8.99 -24.10
CA HIS A 40 11.24 10.19 -24.95
C HIS A 40 10.13 10.17 -26.01
N LEU A 41 9.81 8.98 -26.57
CA LEU A 41 8.69 8.81 -27.48
C LEU A 41 7.36 9.08 -26.78
N PHE A 42 7.18 8.57 -25.55
CA PHE A 42 5.97 8.79 -24.76
C PHE A 42 5.77 10.28 -24.44
N ASP A 43 6.84 10.98 -24.06
CA ASP A 43 6.76 12.43 -23.83
C ASP A 43 6.44 13.20 -25.11
N SER A 44 6.99 12.78 -26.25
CA SER A 44 6.76 13.46 -27.52
C SER A 44 5.30 13.36 -27.96
N ILE A 45 4.69 12.16 -27.92
CA ILE A 45 3.28 11.99 -28.33
C ILE A 45 2.31 12.68 -27.38
N VAL A 46 2.54 12.60 -26.06
CA VAL A 46 1.66 13.24 -25.07
C VAL A 46 1.72 14.76 -25.21
N ASN A 47 2.92 15.34 -25.33
CA ASN A 47 3.05 16.79 -25.49
C ASN A 47 2.51 17.25 -26.85
N ALA A 48 2.74 16.50 -27.94
CA ALA A 48 2.11 16.79 -29.23
C ALA A 48 0.59 16.85 -29.12
N TYR A 49 -0.02 15.87 -28.44
CA TYR A 49 -1.48 15.87 -28.22
C TYR A 49 -1.94 17.05 -27.36
N LEU A 50 -1.22 17.37 -26.29
CA LEU A 50 -1.55 18.49 -25.41
C LEU A 50 -1.47 19.84 -26.13
N ILE A 51 -0.49 20.03 -27.00
CA ILE A 51 -0.34 21.24 -27.81
C ILE A 51 -1.43 21.32 -28.88
N GLU A 52 -1.62 20.25 -29.67
CA GLU A 52 -2.54 20.26 -30.82
C GLU A 52 -4.02 20.27 -30.44
N LYS A 53 -4.39 19.54 -29.38
CA LYS A 53 -5.81 19.29 -29.04
C LYS A 53 -6.26 19.91 -27.72
N CYS A 54 -5.32 20.20 -26.82
CA CYS A 54 -5.65 20.74 -25.48
C CYS A 54 -5.20 22.20 -25.30
N GLY A 55 -4.57 22.82 -26.30
CA GLY A 55 -4.15 24.22 -26.27
C GLY A 55 -3.09 24.54 -25.21
N LEU A 56 -2.37 23.54 -24.70
CA LEU A 56 -1.40 23.73 -23.65
C LEU A 56 -0.05 24.12 -24.24
N ASP A 57 0.35 25.37 -24.07
CA ASP A 57 1.68 25.85 -24.44
C ASP A 57 2.63 25.73 -23.23
N PRO A 58 3.73 24.95 -23.34
CA PRO A 58 4.72 24.79 -22.28
C PRO A 58 5.35 26.11 -21.81
N ALA A 59 5.43 27.13 -22.66
CA ALA A 59 6.10 28.39 -22.34
C ALA A 59 5.19 29.39 -21.60
N SER A 60 3.90 29.43 -21.94
CA SER A 60 2.95 30.45 -21.44
C SER A 60 1.91 29.92 -20.45
N SER A 61 1.74 28.60 -20.33
CA SER A 61 0.69 28.02 -19.49
C SER A 61 0.95 28.24 -17.98
N PRO A 62 -0.07 28.67 -17.21
CA PRO A 62 0.04 28.81 -15.75
C PRO A 62 0.15 27.45 -15.03
N LEU A 63 -0.19 26.36 -15.73
CA LEU A 63 -0.14 25.00 -15.21
C LEU A 63 0.92 24.18 -15.94
N ILE A 64 1.79 23.53 -15.17
CA ILE A 64 2.83 22.63 -15.67
C ILE A 64 2.46 21.20 -15.30
N GLY A 65 2.59 20.28 -16.26
CA GLY A 65 2.49 18.84 -16.01
C GLY A 65 3.81 18.31 -15.45
N LEU A 66 3.77 17.71 -14.26
CA LEU A 66 4.90 16.98 -13.70
C LEU A 66 4.65 15.47 -13.78
N VAL A 67 5.63 14.74 -14.29
CA VAL A 67 5.63 13.28 -14.33
C VAL A 67 5.92 12.76 -12.92
N VAL A 68 4.97 12.03 -12.32
CA VAL A 68 5.13 11.44 -10.96
C VAL A 68 5.39 9.95 -10.97
N PHE A 69 5.06 9.26 -12.06
CA PHE A 69 5.23 7.82 -12.22
C PHE A 69 5.29 7.48 -13.70
N SER A 70 6.25 6.65 -14.11
CA SER A 70 6.36 6.12 -15.47
C SER A 70 6.66 4.62 -15.45
N TYR A 71 6.21 3.92 -16.48
CA TYR A 71 6.45 2.49 -16.67
C TYR A 71 6.53 2.15 -18.16
N CYS A 72 7.23 1.07 -18.49
CA CYS A 72 7.32 0.55 -19.85
C CYS A 72 7.52 -0.96 -19.81
N ASN A 73 6.72 -1.69 -20.59
CA ASN A 73 6.83 -3.12 -20.81
C ASN A 73 7.28 -3.35 -22.25
N PHE A 74 8.36 -4.11 -22.43
CA PHE A 74 8.95 -4.41 -23.73
C PHE A 74 8.57 -5.83 -24.15
N PHE A 75 8.06 -6.00 -25.37
CA PHE A 75 7.59 -7.29 -25.90
C PHE A 75 8.36 -7.76 -27.12
N SER A 76 8.70 -6.83 -28.02
CA SER A 76 9.50 -7.10 -29.22
C SER A 76 10.54 -6.00 -29.38
N PRO A 77 11.79 -6.35 -29.73
CA PRO A 77 12.77 -5.35 -30.08
C PRO A 77 12.38 -4.62 -31.38
N LEU A 78 12.78 -3.36 -31.46
CA LEU A 78 12.66 -2.50 -32.64
C LEU A 78 14.06 -1.96 -32.97
N SER A 79 14.32 -1.70 -34.24
CA SER A 79 15.63 -1.21 -34.71
C SER A 79 15.47 -0.18 -35.82
N PHE A 80 16.40 0.77 -35.88
CA PHE A 80 16.58 1.58 -37.09
C PHE A 80 16.78 0.69 -38.32
N PRO A 81 16.18 0.98 -39.50
CA PRO A 81 15.46 2.21 -39.91
C PRO A 81 13.93 2.12 -39.89
N GLN A 82 13.35 1.26 -39.03
CA GLN A 82 11.89 1.07 -38.98
C GLN A 82 11.14 2.38 -38.65
N VAL A 83 9.93 2.52 -39.19
CA VAL A 83 8.99 3.58 -38.81
C VAL A 83 8.07 3.02 -37.73
N LEU A 84 7.85 3.81 -36.69
CA LEU A 84 7.03 3.45 -35.55
C LEU A 84 5.75 4.24 -35.54
N ASP A 85 4.68 3.59 -35.14
CA ASP A 85 3.40 4.22 -34.88
C ASP A 85 3.16 4.25 -33.37
N LEU A 86 3.12 5.45 -32.80
CA LEU A 86 2.85 5.68 -31.40
C LEU A 86 1.35 5.88 -31.22
N GLY A 87 0.69 5.02 -30.46
CA GLY A 87 -0.72 5.14 -30.12
C GLY A 87 -0.89 5.69 -28.71
N LEU A 88 -1.64 6.77 -28.54
CA LEU A 88 -1.94 7.38 -27.24
C LEU A 88 -3.37 7.12 -26.80
N ARG A 89 -3.53 6.83 -25.50
CA ARG A 89 -4.82 6.79 -24.82
C ARG A 89 -4.72 7.27 -23.38
N VAL A 90 -5.87 7.57 -22.77
CA VAL A 90 -5.98 7.93 -21.35
C VAL A 90 -6.66 6.79 -20.60
N ASN A 91 -5.93 6.19 -19.66
CA ASN A 91 -6.47 5.12 -18.79
C ASN A 91 -7.34 5.70 -17.67
N LYS A 92 -6.92 6.84 -17.09
CA LYS A 92 -7.60 7.47 -15.97
C LYS A 92 -7.48 8.98 -16.03
N LEU A 93 -8.61 9.68 -15.93
CA LEU A 93 -8.68 11.13 -15.87
C LEU A 93 -9.21 11.56 -14.49
N GLY A 94 -8.39 12.28 -13.72
CA GLY A 94 -8.73 12.84 -12.42
C GLY A 94 -9.10 14.33 -12.50
N ASN A 95 -9.02 15.03 -11.36
CA ASN A 95 -9.24 16.48 -11.31
C ASN A 95 -7.95 17.28 -11.59
N SER A 96 -6.83 16.86 -11.00
CA SER A 96 -5.50 17.46 -11.15
C SER A 96 -4.45 16.46 -11.66
N SER A 97 -4.86 15.25 -12.03
CA SER A 97 -3.97 14.20 -12.52
C SER A 97 -4.58 13.43 -13.68
N VAL A 98 -3.72 12.88 -14.53
CA VAL A 98 -4.10 12.05 -15.67
C VAL A 98 -3.05 10.96 -15.87
N SER A 99 -3.51 9.74 -16.14
CA SER A 99 -2.67 8.58 -16.43
C SER A 99 -2.78 8.22 -17.89
N TYR A 100 -1.68 8.38 -18.61
CA TYR A 100 -1.54 8.05 -20.02
C TYR A 100 -1.05 6.63 -20.20
N GLU A 101 -1.41 6.05 -21.33
CA GLU A 101 -0.79 4.85 -21.86
C GLU A 101 -0.47 5.07 -23.33
N VAL A 102 0.72 4.63 -23.71
CA VAL A 102 1.23 4.69 -25.07
C VAL A 102 1.63 3.29 -25.52
N GLY A 103 1.04 2.86 -26.63
CA GLY A 103 1.46 1.66 -27.35
C GLY A 103 2.44 2.04 -28.46
N VAL A 104 3.55 1.33 -28.57
CA VAL A 104 4.51 1.48 -29.67
C VAL A 104 4.34 0.31 -30.63
N PHE A 105 4.01 0.62 -31.87
CA PHE A 105 3.79 -0.33 -32.94
C PHE A 105 4.83 -0.13 -34.03
N GLU A 106 5.22 -1.20 -34.70
CA GLU A 106 5.94 -1.10 -35.97
C GLU A 106 4.92 -0.82 -37.08
N GLU A 107 5.28 0.01 -38.05
CA GLU A 107 4.40 0.32 -39.18
C GLU A 107 3.92 -0.97 -39.86
N GLY A 108 2.59 -1.09 -40.02
CA GLY A 108 1.95 -2.27 -40.62
C GLY A 108 1.73 -3.47 -39.68
N LYS A 109 2.14 -3.39 -38.40
CA LYS A 109 1.87 -4.44 -37.40
C LYS A 109 0.84 -3.97 -36.36
N ASP A 110 -0.12 -4.84 -36.06
CA ASP A 110 -1.16 -4.56 -35.04
C ASP A 110 -0.73 -4.91 -33.61
N ALA A 111 0.29 -5.75 -33.45
CA ALA A 111 0.81 -6.15 -32.15
C ALA A 111 1.79 -5.10 -31.61
N PRO A 112 1.69 -4.70 -30.32
CA PRO A 112 2.56 -3.71 -29.73
C PRO A 112 3.95 -4.30 -29.49
N ALA A 113 4.98 -3.58 -29.91
CA ALA A 113 6.37 -3.90 -29.57
C ALA A 113 6.69 -3.49 -28.12
N ALA A 114 6.11 -2.40 -27.66
CA ALA A 114 6.19 -1.96 -26.26
C ALA A 114 4.88 -1.27 -25.84
N VAL A 115 4.52 -1.40 -24.57
CA VAL A 115 3.42 -0.64 -23.96
C VAL A 115 3.95 0.01 -22.70
N GLY A 116 3.83 1.33 -22.63
CA GLY A 116 4.24 2.09 -21.47
C GLY A 116 3.29 3.24 -21.19
N GLY A 117 3.67 4.08 -20.26
CA GLY A 117 2.86 5.22 -19.90
C GLY A 117 3.39 5.92 -18.68
N TYR A 118 2.74 7.03 -18.35
CA TYR A 118 3.07 7.78 -17.16
C TYR A 118 1.88 8.57 -16.64
N THR A 119 1.98 8.99 -15.39
CA THR A 119 0.99 9.84 -14.74
C THR A 119 1.51 11.27 -14.65
N HIS A 120 0.75 12.20 -15.23
CA HIS A 120 0.95 13.63 -15.05
C HIS A 120 0.10 14.16 -13.89
N VAL A 121 0.69 15.03 -13.09
CA VAL A 121 0.01 15.87 -12.11
C VAL A 121 0.21 17.32 -12.51
N PHE A 122 -0.89 18.06 -12.65
CA PHE A 122 -0.88 19.47 -12.99
C PHE A 122 -0.65 20.30 -11.72
N VAL A 123 0.38 21.14 -11.77
CA VAL A 123 0.75 22.05 -10.68
C VAL A 123 0.83 23.48 -11.19
N GLY A 124 0.58 24.46 -10.31
CA GLY A 124 0.84 25.86 -10.63
C GLY A 124 2.33 26.08 -10.91
N SER A 125 2.66 26.80 -11.98
CA SER A 125 4.04 27.05 -12.41
C SER A 125 4.89 27.72 -11.30
N VAL A 126 4.31 28.70 -10.61
CA VAL A 126 4.94 29.45 -9.52
C VAL A 126 4.83 28.72 -8.17
N SER A 127 3.61 28.27 -7.83
CA SER A 127 3.34 27.73 -6.48
C SER A 127 3.80 26.28 -6.30
N ARG A 128 3.99 25.54 -7.40
CA ARG A 128 4.27 24.09 -7.45
C ARG A 128 3.27 23.23 -6.65
N LYS A 129 2.10 23.79 -6.32
CA LYS A 129 1.00 23.09 -5.66
C LYS A 129 0.06 22.51 -6.70
N SER A 130 -0.51 21.33 -6.40
CA SER A 130 -1.52 20.68 -7.24
C SER A 130 -2.69 21.64 -7.50
N ALA A 131 -3.04 21.80 -8.77
CA ALA A 131 -4.12 22.67 -9.21
C ALA A 131 -5.04 21.92 -10.17
N PRO A 132 -6.36 22.23 -10.21
CA PRO A 132 -7.28 21.59 -11.13
C PRO A 132 -6.90 21.90 -12.59
N MET A 133 -7.09 20.93 -13.48
CA MET A 133 -6.90 21.12 -14.92
C MET A 133 -7.90 22.15 -15.47
N ALA A 134 -7.48 22.91 -16.49
CA ALA A 134 -8.38 23.76 -17.26
C ALA A 134 -9.47 22.92 -17.93
N LYS A 135 -10.66 23.50 -18.12
CA LYS A 135 -11.82 22.78 -18.70
C LYS A 135 -11.49 22.26 -20.10
N GLU A 136 -10.86 23.08 -20.93
CA GLU A 136 -10.46 22.73 -22.30
C GLU A 136 -9.51 21.53 -22.33
N THR A 137 -8.48 21.53 -21.48
CA THR A 137 -7.54 20.40 -21.36
C THR A 137 -8.25 19.14 -20.90
N LYS A 138 -9.18 19.26 -19.95
CA LYS A 138 -9.95 18.12 -19.45
C LYS A 138 -10.89 17.55 -20.51
N GLU A 139 -11.52 18.39 -21.31
CA GLU A 139 -12.39 17.98 -22.43
C GLU A 139 -11.59 17.33 -23.56
N GLY A 140 -10.43 17.89 -23.91
CA GLY A 140 -9.50 17.30 -24.89
C GLY A 140 -9.07 15.90 -24.46
N LEU A 141 -8.54 15.77 -23.24
CA LEU A 141 -8.14 14.48 -22.66
C LEU A 141 -9.31 13.50 -22.49
N GLY A 142 -10.52 14.02 -22.26
CA GLY A 142 -11.75 13.22 -22.19
C GLY A 142 -12.05 12.47 -23.48
N LYS A 143 -11.63 12.98 -24.65
CA LYS A 143 -11.81 12.30 -25.95
C LYS A 143 -10.94 11.04 -26.09
N LEU A 144 -9.80 10.99 -25.38
CA LEU A 144 -8.91 9.83 -25.34
C LEU A 144 -9.26 8.84 -24.23
N LEU A 145 -10.28 9.15 -23.42
CA LEU A 145 -10.68 8.31 -22.31
C LEU A 145 -11.34 7.04 -22.85
N ASN A 146 -10.70 5.90 -22.60
CA ASN A 146 -11.26 4.63 -23.00
C ASN A 146 -12.47 4.29 -22.10
N ASN A 147 -13.67 4.34 -22.68
CA ASN A 147 -14.92 4.08 -21.98
C ASN A 147 -15.12 2.62 -21.53
N GLN A 148 -14.23 1.70 -21.91
CA GLN A 148 -14.32 0.31 -21.45
C GLN A 148 -14.10 0.13 -19.93
N LEU A 149 -13.55 1.14 -19.24
CA LEU A 149 -13.44 1.15 -17.78
C LEU A 149 -14.55 1.94 -17.06
N TYR A 150 -15.41 2.66 -17.79
CA TYR A 150 -16.38 3.61 -17.21
C TYR A 150 -17.86 3.31 -17.54
N SER A 151 -18.20 2.15 -18.11
CA SER A 151 -19.60 1.78 -18.43
C SER A 151 -20.42 1.20 -17.25
N LEU A 152 -19.87 1.04 -16.04
CA LEU A 152 -20.60 0.37 -14.93
C LEU A 152 -20.58 1.14 -13.60
N CYS A 153 -20.37 2.46 -13.63
CA CYS A 153 -20.35 3.28 -12.41
C CYS A 153 -21.43 4.37 -12.39
N SER A 154 -22.61 4.08 -12.96
CA SER A 154 -23.83 4.89 -12.79
C SER A 154 -25.05 4.01 -12.57
N ALA A 155 -25.04 3.25 -11.47
CA ALA A 155 -26.27 2.77 -10.85
C ALA A 155 -26.01 2.64 -9.35
N THR A 156 -26.73 3.46 -8.61
CA THR A 156 -26.93 3.37 -7.18
C THR A 156 -27.44 1.97 -6.81
N GLU A 157 -26.61 1.16 -6.14
CA GLU A 157 -26.96 0.30 -4.97
C GLU A 157 -25.82 -0.69 -4.64
N PRO A 158 -25.56 -0.99 -3.34
CA PRO A 158 -24.48 -1.88 -2.93
C PRO A 158 -24.96 -3.33 -2.91
N ILE A 159 -24.84 -4.04 -4.02
CA ILE A 159 -25.01 -5.50 -4.04
C ILE A 159 -23.63 -6.15 -4.19
N TRP A 160 -23.13 -6.72 -3.10
CA TRP A 160 -22.02 -7.68 -3.13
C TRP A 160 -22.53 -9.01 -3.69
N PRO A 161 -22.01 -9.52 -4.82
CA PRO A 161 -22.31 -10.87 -5.25
C PRO A 161 -21.38 -11.84 -4.51
N CYS A 162 -21.98 -12.66 -3.64
CA CYS A 162 -21.41 -13.89 -3.13
C CYS A 162 -21.17 -14.86 -4.30
N VAL A 163 -19.97 -14.83 -4.89
CA VAL A 163 -19.55 -15.83 -5.86
C VAL A 163 -18.98 -17.03 -5.09
N ARG A 164 -19.80 -18.07 -4.92
CA ARG A 164 -19.31 -19.44 -4.71
C ARG A 164 -18.48 -19.84 -5.92
N ARG A 165 -17.16 -19.71 -5.83
CA ARG A 165 -16.23 -20.28 -6.81
C ARG A 165 -15.94 -21.73 -6.43
N ARG A 166 -16.40 -22.66 -7.26
CA ARG A 166 -16.00 -24.08 -7.22
C ARG A 166 -14.48 -24.17 -7.27
N GLU A 167 -13.93 -25.01 -6.40
CA GLU A 167 -12.51 -25.30 -6.26
C GLU A 167 -11.94 -25.86 -7.57
N ALA A 168 -11.23 -25.02 -8.32
CA ALA A 168 -10.17 -25.49 -9.20
C ALA A 168 -8.92 -25.62 -8.34
N ARG A 169 -8.54 -26.87 -8.11
CA ARG A 169 -7.36 -27.28 -7.33
C ARG A 169 -6.12 -27.06 -8.21
N SER A 170 -5.61 -25.83 -8.24
CA SER A 170 -4.27 -25.53 -8.74
C SER A 170 -3.43 -25.05 -7.57
N SER A 171 -2.32 -25.73 -7.32
CA SER A 171 -1.31 -25.39 -6.33
C SER A 171 -0.69 -24.02 -6.64
N GLU A 172 -1.37 -22.94 -6.28
CA GLU A 172 -0.83 -21.60 -6.37
C GLU A 172 0.16 -21.40 -5.21
N ASN A 173 1.44 -21.47 -5.55
CA ASN A 173 2.50 -20.83 -4.79
C ASN A 173 2.21 -19.32 -4.75
N SER A 174 1.38 -18.92 -3.78
CA SER A 174 1.19 -17.53 -3.36
C SER A 174 2.58 -16.96 -3.08
N LEU A 175 3.04 -16.04 -3.91
CA LEU A 175 4.22 -15.21 -3.67
C LEU A 175 3.96 -14.33 -2.43
N LYS A 176 4.06 -14.94 -1.25
CA LYS A 176 4.06 -14.23 0.02
C LYS A 176 5.40 -13.52 0.12
N MET A 177 5.38 -12.19 0.08
CA MET A 177 6.55 -11.39 0.42
C MET A 177 7.11 -11.84 1.77
N SER A 178 8.42 -12.09 1.83
CA SER A 178 9.09 -12.50 3.06
C SER A 178 8.89 -11.45 4.16
N SER A 179 8.63 -11.91 5.39
CA SER A 179 8.52 -11.04 6.57
C SER A 179 9.79 -10.22 6.80
N ASP A 180 10.96 -10.79 6.46
CA ASP A 180 12.25 -10.12 6.63
C ASP A 180 12.39 -8.94 5.66
N LEU A 181 11.94 -9.12 4.41
CA LEU A 181 11.91 -8.05 3.41
C LEU A 181 10.95 -6.93 3.81
N GLN A 182 9.74 -7.30 4.29
CA GLN A 182 8.79 -6.33 4.81
C GLN A 182 9.40 -5.52 5.97
N TRP A 183 10.17 -6.16 6.85
CA TRP A 183 10.86 -5.48 7.93
C TRP A 183 11.97 -4.54 7.46
N LEU A 184 12.77 -4.93 6.47
CA LEU A 184 13.82 -4.07 5.92
C LEU A 184 13.27 -2.76 5.36
N LEU A 185 12.08 -2.82 4.76
CA LEU A 185 11.36 -1.65 4.25
C LEU A 185 10.74 -0.82 5.39
N LEU A 186 10.16 -1.47 6.41
CA LEU A 186 9.40 -0.79 7.46
C LEU A 186 10.27 -0.21 8.60
N ARG A 187 11.45 -0.78 8.89
CA ARG A 187 12.24 -0.50 10.10
C ARG A 187 12.57 0.98 10.34
N LYS A 188 12.70 1.78 9.27
CA LYS A 188 13.03 3.22 9.31
C LYS A 188 11.88 4.14 8.89
N ASN A 189 10.92 3.63 8.12
CA ASN A 189 9.99 4.44 7.34
C ASN A 189 8.51 4.30 7.79
N ASN A 190 8.27 3.63 8.91
CA ASN A 190 6.92 3.42 9.42
C ASN A 190 6.42 4.64 10.23
N SER A 191 5.17 5.07 10.00
CA SER A 191 4.51 6.20 10.69
C SER A 191 4.23 5.95 12.17
N PHE A 192 4.21 4.69 12.62
CA PHE A 192 4.01 4.36 14.04
C PHE A 192 5.27 4.53 14.90
N ILE A 193 6.42 4.87 14.29
CA ILE A 193 7.69 5.04 14.99
C ILE A 193 7.66 6.32 15.85
N VAL A 194 8.07 6.17 17.11
CA VAL A 194 8.16 7.26 18.08
C VAL A 194 9.61 7.39 18.55
N LYS A 195 10.32 8.40 18.04
CA LYS A 195 11.69 8.75 18.42
C LYS A 195 11.64 9.93 19.40
N ARG A 196 11.67 9.64 20.70
CA ARG A 196 11.66 10.68 21.76
C ARG A 196 13.03 11.00 22.33
N VAL A 197 13.95 10.04 22.30
CA VAL A 197 15.29 10.16 22.88
C VAL A 197 16.31 10.01 21.74
N PRO A 198 17.33 10.89 21.64
CA PRO A 198 18.40 10.77 20.65
C PRO A 198 19.18 9.46 20.79
N GLU A 199 19.47 9.07 22.04
CA GLU A 199 20.18 7.84 22.39
C GLU A 199 19.28 6.97 23.28
N GLY A 200 18.53 6.06 22.66
CA GLY A 200 17.64 5.17 23.40
C GLY A 200 16.85 4.21 22.52
N PRO A 201 16.10 3.26 23.13
CA PRO A 201 15.26 2.32 22.40
C PRO A 201 14.19 3.07 21.62
N VAL A 202 14.09 2.79 20.32
CA VAL A 202 13.04 3.34 19.46
C VAL A 202 11.73 2.61 19.73
N PHE A 203 10.68 3.35 20.07
CA PHE A 203 9.36 2.78 20.33
C PHE A 203 8.48 2.82 19.08
N SER A 204 7.47 1.94 19.05
CA SER A 204 6.48 1.82 17.97
C SER A 204 5.10 1.67 18.58
N LYS A 205 4.11 2.40 18.04
CA LYS A 205 2.69 2.33 18.44
C LYS A 205 1.87 1.40 17.54
N GLU A 206 2.52 0.56 16.74
CA GLU A 206 1.82 -0.31 15.79
C GLU A 206 0.89 -1.32 16.50
N PRO A 207 -0.26 -1.67 15.88
CA PRO A 207 -1.14 -2.70 16.42
C PRO A 207 -0.43 -4.07 16.39
N GLY A 208 -0.61 -4.89 17.43
CA GLY A 208 0.02 -6.21 17.51
C GLY A 208 1.44 -6.22 18.08
N ASN A 209 1.96 -5.07 18.54
CA ASN A 209 3.24 -4.97 19.22
C ASN A 209 3.08 -5.00 20.74
N LEU A 210 3.48 -6.11 21.36
CA LEU A 210 3.31 -6.34 22.80
C LEU A 210 4.23 -5.47 23.67
N ARG A 211 5.44 -5.14 23.22
CA ARG A 211 6.41 -4.35 24.00
C ARG A 211 6.50 -2.89 23.58
N ASN A 212 5.76 -2.50 22.55
CA ASN A 212 5.85 -1.20 21.88
C ASN A 212 7.28 -0.85 21.42
N LEU A 213 8.14 -1.85 21.18
CA LEU A 213 9.52 -1.65 20.72
C LEU A 213 9.59 -1.77 19.20
N ASN A 214 10.30 -0.87 18.53
CA ASN A 214 10.57 -0.96 17.10
C ASN A 214 11.62 -2.06 16.83
N SER A 215 11.16 -3.30 16.75
CA SER A 215 12.00 -4.46 16.49
C SER A 215 11.22 -5.49 15.69
N PHE A 216 11.93 -6.25 14.85
CA PHE A 216 11.30 -7.26 13.99
C PHE A 216 10.45 -8.25 14.78
N LYS A 217 10.98 -8.73 15.92
CA LYS A 217 10.31 -9.71 16.78
C LYS A 217 8.92 -9.25 17.23
N PHE A 218 8.74 -7.98 17.55
CA PHE A 218 7.47 -7.46 18.06
C PHE A 218 6.66 -6.69 17.01
N SER A 219 7.14 -6.57 15.78
CA SER A 219 6.39 -5.86 14.74
C SER A 219 5.10 -6.59 14.38
N GLY A 220 3.99 -5.86 14.44
CA GLY A 220 2.67 -6.36 14.04
C GLY A 220 2.39 -6.20 12.55
N LEU A 221 3.18 -5.40 11.85
CA LEU A 221 3.02 -5.13 10.42
C LEU A 221 3.80 -6.13 9.56
N ALA A 222 5.03 -6.49 9.95
CA ALA A 222 5.88 -7.38 9.17
C ALA A 222 5.59 -8.87 9.41
N ASN A 223 5.08 -9.23 10.61
CA ASN A 223 4.85 -10.62 10.96
C ASN A 223 3.46 -11.10 10.53
N SER A 224 3.40 -12.31 9.97
CA SER A 224 2.14 -12.96 9.61
C SER A 224 1.35 -13.45 10.83
N LYS A 225 2.04 -13.81 11.92
CA LYS A 225 1.44 -14.20 13.20
C LYS A 225 1.67 -13.10 14.23
N THR A 226 0.58 -12.55 14.75
CA THR A 226 0.60 -11.42 15.68
C THR A 226 -0.36 -11.64 16.84
N ILE A 227 0.02 -11.12 18.01
CA ILE A 227 -0.80 -11.16 19.22
C ILE A 227 -0.88 -9.72 19.72
N ASP A 228 -2.08 -9.14 19.67
CA ASP A 228 -2.36 -7.81 20.21
C ASP A 228 -3.13 -7.96 21.53
N VAL A 229 -2.76 -7.16 22.52
CA VAL A 229 -3.44 -7.13 23.82
C VAL A 229 -3.78 -5.69 24.15
N LYS A 230 -5.09 -5.42 24.21
CA LYS A 230 -5.65 -4.09 24.45
C LYS A 230 -6.79 -4.17 25.44
N GLU A 231 -6.96 -3.09 26.21
CA GLU A 231 -8.14 -2.89 27.02
C GLU A 231 -9.23 -2.21 26.18
N GLN A 232 -10.45 -2.72 26.23
CA GLN A 232 -11.62 -2.10 25.62
C GLN A 232 -12.82 -2.25 26.56
N ASN A 233 -13.39 -1.12 26.98
CA ASN A 233 -14.54 -1.04 27.89
C ASN A 233 -14.35 -1.86 29.19
N GLY A 234 -13.15 -1.77 29.80
CA GLY A 234 -12.80 -2.53 31.01
C GLY A 234 -12.57 -4.04 30.78
N SER A 235 -12.73 -4.53 29.55
CA SER A 235 -12.41 -5.93 29.19
C SER A 235 -11.04 -6.01 28.52
N ILE A 236 -10.26 -7.04 28.86
CA ILE A 236 -8.98 -7.30 28.20
C ILE A 236 -9.28 -8.08 26.93
N LYS A 237 -9.01 -7.47 25.76
CA LYS A 237 -9.15 -8.11 24.46
C LYS A 237 -7.80 -8.55 23.94
N ILE A 238 -7.72 -9.84 23.63
CA ILE A 238 -6.57 -10.46 23.00
C ILE A 238 -6.96 -10.77 21.56
N VAL A 239 -6.31 -10.11 20.61
CA VAL A 239 -6.56 -10.27 19.17
C VAL A 239 -5.41 -11.07 18.56
N THR A 240 -5.74 -12.10 17.79
CA THR A 240 -4.76 -12.90 17.06
C THR A 240 -5.16 -13.03 15.60
N ARG A 241 -4.19 -13.15 14.71
CA ARG A 241 -4.45 -13.43 13.29
C ARG A 241 -4.65 -14.93 13.06
N LYS A 242 -5.74 -15.33 12.42
CA LYS A 242 -6.03 -16.74 12.07
C LYS A 242 -4.93 -17.27 11.14
N THR A 243 -4.41 -18.46 11.41
CA THR A 243 -3.31 -19.08 10.66
C THR A 243 -3.65 -19.37 9.20
N LYS A 244 -4.92 -19.66 8.90
CA LYS A 244 -5.43 -19.96 7.56
C LYS A 244 -6.03 -18.74 6.84
N ALA A 245 -6.00 -17.55 7.44
CA ALA A 245 -6.54 -16.37 6.78
C ALA A 245 -5.66 -15.95 5.59
N SER A 246 -6.28 -15.45 4.54
CA SER A 246 -5.55 -14.89 3.41
C SER A 246 -4.73 -13.66 3.87
N PRO A 247 -3.56 -13.41 3.26
CA PRO A 247 -2.75 -12.22 3.53
C PRO A 247 -3.53 -10.90 3.34
N GLN A 248 -4.47 -10.87 2.40
CA GLN A 248 -5.27 -9.71 2.02
C GLN A 248 -6.52 -9.52 2.90
N ALA A 249 -6.95 -10.56 3.63
CA ALA A 249 -8.06 -10.43 4.55
C ALA A 249 -7.66 -9.54 5.73
N VAL A 250 -8.44 -8.48 5.95
CA VAL A 250 -8.20 -7.52 7.04
C VAL A 250 -9.10 -7.86 8.23
N GLY A 251 -10.37 -7.43 8.23
CA GLY A 251 -11.31 -7.69 9.33
C GLY A 251 -11.52 -9.17 9.69
N PRO A 252 -11.94 -10.04 8.75
CA PRO A 252 -12.29 -11.44 9.06
C PRO A 252 -11.07 -12.32 9.38
N ALA A 253 -9.85 -11.82 9.14
CA ALA A 253 -8.61 -12.53 9.40
C ALA A 253 -8.27 -12.60 10.89
N TYR A 254 -8.86 -11.75 11.73
CA TYR A 254 -8.57 -11.71 13.15
C TYR A 254 -9.60 -12.50 13.98
N ALA A 255 -9.12 -13.10 15.05
CA ALA A 255 -9.91 -13.73 16.09
C ALA A 255 -9.69 -12.99 17.39
N THR A 256 -10.78 -12.57 18.03
CA THR A 256 -10.76 -11.78 19.26
C THR A 256 -11.25 -12.63 20.42
N THR A 257 -10.43 -12.75 21.45
CA THR A 257 -10.81 -13.36 22.72
C THR A 257 -10.92 -12.28 23.78
N SER A 258 -12.09 -12.12 24.39
CA SER A 258 -12.32 -11.15 25.45
C SER A 258 -12.28 -11.83 26.83
N VAL A 259 -11.55 -11.22 27.76
CA VAL A 259 -11.56 -11.59 29.17
C VAL A 259 -12.39 -10.56 29.92
N ARG A 260 -13.44 -11.02 30.61
CA ARG A 260 -14.33 -10.15 31.38
C ARG A 260 -13.58 -9.59 32.61
N PRO A 261 -13.80 -8.34 33.02
CA PRO A 261 -13.07 -7.72 34.14
C PRO A 261 -13.13 -8.52 35.46
N ARG A 262 -14.27 -9.14 35.77
CA ARG A 262 -14.45 -9.94 37.00
C ARG A 262 -13.84 -11.35 36.95
N SER A 263 -13.20 -11.74 35.85
CA SER A 263 -12.69 -13.11 35.64
C SER A 263 -11.50 -13.48 36.54
N GLY A 264 -10.86 -12.49 37.17
CA GLY A 264 -9.67 -12.68 38.01
C GLY A 264 -8.37 -12.87 37.23
N GLY A 265 -7.25 -12.41 37.80
CA GLY A 265 -5.94 -12.39 37.13
C GLY A 265 -5.44 -13.78 36.69
N ARG A 266 -5.69 -14.83 37.49
CA ARG A 266 -5.30 -16.21 37.13
C ARG A 266 -5.98 -16.71 35.86
N ARG A 267 -7.26 -16.38 35.66
CA ARG A 267 -8.01 -16.76 34.45
C ARG A 267 -7.54 -15.97 33.25
N ALA A 268 -7.30 -14.65 33.40
CA ALA A 268 -6.77 -13.81 32.34
C ALA A 268 -5.40 -14.32 31.83
N LEU A 269 -4.51 -14.67 32.76
CA LEU A 269 -3.20 -15.25 32.44
C LEU A 269 -3.31 -16.64 31.82
N GLY A 270 -4.26 -17.47 32.27
CA GLY A 270 -4.53 -18.78 31.68
C GLY A 270 -4.97 -18.69 30.21
N VAL A 271 -5.88 -17.76 29.90
CA VAL A 271 -6.34 -17.49 28.52
C VAL A 271 -5.19 -16.99 27.66
N ALA A 272 -4.41 -16.02 28.15
CA ALA A 272 -3.24 -15.49 27.46
C ALA A 272 -2.16 -16.56 27.19
N ALA A 273 -1.89 -17.42 28.18
CA ALA A 273 -0.98 -18.55 28.03
C ALA A 273 -1.47 -19.58 27.00
N GLY A 274 -2.78 -19.82 26.95
CA GLY A 274 -3.40 -20.74 25.99
C GLY A 274 -3.28 -20.23 24.54
N ILE A 275 -3.37 -18.92 24.34
CA ILE A 275 -3.23 -18.29 23.01
C ILE A 275 -1.78 -18.35 22.51
N ALA A 276 -0.81 -18.19 23.42
CA ALA A 276 0.62 -18.30 23.12
C ALA A 276 1.18 -19.74 23.21
N LYS A 277 0.34 -20.77 23.04
CA LYS A 277 0.72 -22.20 23.10
C LYS A 277 1.58 -22.62 21.90
N ARG A 278 2.27 -23.78 22.02
CA ARG A 278 2.99 -24.43 20.91
C ARG A 278 2.08 -24.54 19.68
N GLY A 279 2.50 -23.92 18.57
CA GLY A 279 1.76 -23.90 17.29
C GLY A 279 1.54 -22.48 16.72
N TYR A 280 1.45 -21.45 17.58
CA TYR A 280 1.32 -20.06 17.12
C TYR A 280 2.63 -19.28 17.17
N ARG A 281 2.94 -18.64 18.31
CA ARG A 281 4.17 -17.89 18.60
C ARG A 281 4.49 -17.98 20.09
N SER A 282 5.12 -19.09 20.49
CA SER A 282 5.48 -19.34 21.89
C SER A 282 6.57 -18.40 22.41
N ASP A 283 7.36 -17.81 21.50
CA ASP A 283 8.38 -16.79 21.79
C ASP A 283 7.81 -15.52 22.43
N LEU A 284 6.54 -15.20 22.14
CA LEU A 284 5.86 -14.03 22.66
C LEU A 284 5.17 -14.27 24.01
N ARG A 285 5.09 -15.52 24.48
CA ARG A 285 4.32 -15.90 25.68
C ARG A 285 4.63 -15.03 26.89
N THR A 286 5.91 -14.82 27.19
CA THR A 286 6.34 -14.00 28.33
C THR A 286 5.87 -12.55 28.19
N ALA A 287 5.99 -11.97 27.00
CA ALA A 287 5.55 -10.60 26.73
C ALA A 287 4.03 -10.46 26.78
N THR A 288 3.29 -11.47 26.29
CA THR A 288 1.82 -11.50 26.36
C THR A 288 1.34 -11.57 27.80
N LEU A 289 1.94 -12.46 28.61
CA LEU A 289 1.60 -12.59 30.03
C LEU A 289 1.90 -11.30 30.80
N ALA A 290 3.07 -10.70 30.57
CA ALA A 290 3.46 -9.44 31.21
C ALA A 290 2.49 -8.29 30.88
N ARG A 291 2.05 -8.17 29.62
CA ARG A 291 1.09 -7.13 29.21
C ARG A 291 -0.30 -7.36 29.79
N VAL A 292 -0.76 -8.61 29.81
CA VAL A 292 -2.05 -8.97 30.43
C VAL A 292 -2.01 -8.76 31.94
N SER A 293 -0.90 -9.10 32.62
CA SER A 293 -0.75 -8.83 34.06
C SER A 293 -0.74 -7.34 34.35
N ALA A 294 -0.08 -6.53 33.52
CA ALA A 294 -0.07 -5.08 33.67
C ALA A 294 -1.48 -4.49 33.53
N LEU A 295 -2.23 -4.89 32.49
CA LEU A 295 -3.63 -4.45 32.31
C LEU A 295 -4.56 -4.97 33.43
N ALA A 296 -4.34 -6.19 33.93
CA ALA A 296 -5.12 -6.70 35.05
C ALA A 296 -4.79 -5.99 36.37
N ALA A 297 -3.56 -5.50 36.52
CA ALA A 297 -3.13 -4.70 37.67
C ALA A 297 -3.73 -3.29 37.62
N THR A 298 -3.81 -2.65 36.45
CA THR A 298 -4.43 -1.31 36.32
C THR A 298 -5.92 -1.32 36.63
N GLN A 299 -6.62 -2.44 36.39
CA GLN A 299 -8.04 -2.59 36.71
C GLN A 299 -8.33 -2.81 38.21
N ARG A 300 -7.31 -3.08 39.01
CA ARG A 300 -7.45 -3.29 40.45
C ARG A 300 -6.94 -2.06 41.18
N GLU A 301 -7.77 -1.50 42.04
CA GLU A 301 -7.29 -0.51 42.98
C GLU A 301 -6.25 -1.18 43.90
N PRO A 302 -5.08 -0.55 44.12
CA PRO A 302 -4.10 -1.08 45.04
C PRO A 302 -4.72 -1.13 46.43
N LYS A 303 -4.60 -2.28 47.11
CA LYS A 303 -5.03 -2.39 48.50
C LYS A 303 -4.29 -1.33 49.34
N PRO A 304 -4.97 -0.65 50.28
CA PRO A 304 -4.30 0.29 51.16
C PRO A 304 -3.14 -0.44 51.85
N SER A 305 -2.01 0.26 51.98
CA SER A 305 -0.85 -0.29 52.68
C SER A 305 -1.26 -0.70 54.09
N PRO A 306 -0.90 -1.91 54.55
CA PRO A 306 -1.24 -2.34 55.89
C PRO A 306 -0.65 -1.36 56.90
N ALA A 307 -1.44 -0.99 57.91
CA ALA A 307 -1.01 -0.07 58.95
C ALA A 307 0.32 -0.56 59.56
N LYS A 308 1.31 0.34 59.61
CA LYS A 308 2.64 0.02 60.12
C LYS A 308 2.50 -0.35 61.60
N LYS A 309 2.67 -1.63 61.93
CA LYS A 309 2.67 -2.08 63.33
C LYS A 309 3.80 -1.35 64.07
N ILE A 310 3.43 -0.56 65.09
CA ILE A 310 4.41 0.07 65.98
C ILE A 310 5.11 -1.06 66.73
N ARG A 311 6.43 -1.22 66.53
CA ARG A 311 7.26 -2.20 67.25
C ARG A 311 8.16 -1.47 68.25
N GLY A 312 8.36 -2.09 69.42
CA GLY A 312 9.25 -1.60 70.48
C GLY A 312 8.62 -0.54 71.39
N LYS A 313 9.45 0.12 72.22
CA LYS A 313 9.06 1.06 73.31
C LYS A 313 8.06 2.16 72.91
N LYS A 314 7.87 2.45 71.61
CA LYS A 314 6.86 3.39 71.10
C LYS A 314 5.40 2.89 71.21
N ALA A 315 5.15 1.61 71.51
CA ALA A 315 3.81 1.12 71.81
C ALA A 315 3.35 1.44 73.25
N ALA A 316 4.29 1.62 74.19
CA ALA A 316 3.99 1.88 75.60
C ALA A 316 3.57 3.34 75.87
N ALA A 317 3.95 4.27 75.00
CA ALA A 317 3.62 5.69 75.13
C ALA A 317 2.24 6.08 74.59
N PHE A 318 1.45 5.13 74.07
CA PHE A 318 0.13 5.39 73.48
C PHE A 318 -1.03 4.87 74.37
N LEU A 319 -0.74 4.25 75.51
CA LEU A 319 -1.72 3.65 76.43
C LEU A 319 -1.57 4.15 77.90
N GLY A 320 -0.86 5.25 78.11
CA GLY A 320 -0.82 5.98 79.38
C GLY A 320 -1.24 7.42 79.16
#